data_AF-J9CJP8-F1
#
_entry.id   AF-J9CJP8-F1
#
_cell.length_a   1.000
_cell.length_b   1.000
_cell.length_c   1.000
_cell.angle_alpha   90.00
_cell.angle_beta   90.00
_cell.angle_gamma   90.00
#
_symmetry.space_group_name_H-M   'P 1'
#
loop_
_entity.id
_entity.type
_entity.pdbx_description
1 polymer ?
#
loop_
_entity_poly.entity_id
_entity_poly.type
_entity_poly.pdbx_seq_one_letter_code
_entity_poly.pdbx_strand_id
1 'polypeptide(L)' 'MNNKILEKNKYLVKKVSIIDTLRNMPIGEPVRFEAKECGPMSSARSAASRLAQTGEGEWDVTSDDNGVTFIILRKS' A
#
# COMPACT_ATOMS: atom_id res chain seq x y z
N MET A 1 -21.74 -9.30 -23.38
CA MET A 1 -20.49 -8.81 -22.77
C MET A 1 -20.83 -7.62 -21.89
N ASN A 2 -20.65 -7.72 -20.57
CA ASN A 2 -20.65 -6.56 -19.68
C ASN A 2 -19.76 -6.92 -18.48
N ASN A 3 -18.55 -6.37 -18.53
CA ASN A 3 -17.50 -6.54 -17.53
C ASN A 3 -17.98 -6.03 -16.16
N LYS A 4 -18.37 -6.95 -15.28
CA LYS A 4 -18.46 -6.69 -13.84
C LYS A 4 -17.03 -6.62 -13.28
N ILE A 5 -16.37 -5.48 -13.45
CA ILE A 5 -15.17 -5.13 -12.68
C ILE A 5 -15.66 -4.69 -11.29
N LEU A 6 -16.00 -5.67 -10.45
CA LEU A 6 -16.30 -5.50 -9.03
C LEU A 6 -15.14 -6.10 -8.22
N GLU A 7 -13.95 -5.55 -8.38
CA GLU A 7 -12.84 -5.72 -7.43
C GLU A 7 -12.32 -4.37 -6.93
N LYS A 8 -13.18 -3.34 -6.93
CA LYS A 8 -12.84 -2.05 -6.33
C LYS A 8 -12.95 -2.17 -4.81
N ASN A 9 -11.78 -2.21 -4.17
CA ASN A 9 -11.55 -1.84 -2.77
C ASN A 9 -11.71 -2.93 -1.70
N LYS A 10 -11.16 -4.13 -1.91
CA LYS A 10 -10.92 -5.08 -0.79
C LYS A 10 -9.92 -4.56 0.25
N TYR A 11 -9.19 -3.49 -0.07
CA TYR A 11 -8.23 -2.85 0.83
C TYR A 11 -8.76 -1.52 1.40
N LEU A 12 -10.08 -1.29 1.43
CA LEU A 12 -10.68 -0.23 2.26
C LEU A 12 -10.26 -0.49 3.71
N VAL A 13 -9.18 0.16 4.13
CA VAL A 13 -8.45 -0.11 5.38
C VAL A 13 -9.37 0.28 6.53
N LYS A 14 -10.14 -0.68 7.01
CA LYS A 14 -11.04 -0.56 8.16
C LYS A 14 -10.20 -0.47 9.44
N LYS A 15 -9.51 0.64 9.68
CA LYS A 15 -8.64 0.86 10.86
C LYS A 15 -7.70 -0.33 11.15
N VAL A 16 -7.27 -1.04 10.10
CA VAL A 16 -6.24 -2.07 10.16
C VAL A 16 -4.90 -1.36 10.13
N SER A 17 -3.93 -1.81 10.93
CA SER A 17 -2.59 -1.21 10.93
C SER A 17 -2.03 -1.20 9.51
N ILE A 18 -1.41 -0.09 9.10
CA ILE A 18 -0.76 -0.02 7.78
C ILE A 18 0.28 -1.13 7.63
N ILE A 19 0.90 -1.58 8.72
CA ILE A 19 1.82 -2.73 8.74
C ILE A 19 1.11 -4.03 8.34
N ASP A 20 -0.08 -4.31 8.87
CA ASP A 20 -0.82 -5.52 8.52
C ASP A 20 -1.30 -5.46 7.07
N THR A 21 -1.65 -4.27 6.58
CA THR A 21 -1.98 -4.05 5.17
C THR A 21 -0.77 -4.40 4.29
N LEU A 22 0.41 -3.86 4.61
CA LEU A 22 1.65 -4.16 3.89
C LEU A 22 1.94 -5.67 3.86
N ARG A 23 1.89 -6.36 5.00
CA ARG A 23 2.16 -7.80 5.08
C ARG A 23 1.27 -8.66 4.18
N ASN A 24 0.03 -8.23 3.97
CA ASN A 24 -0.93 -8.93 3.12
C ASN A 24 -0.86 -8.49 1.64
N MET A 25 0.02 -7.54 1.28
CA MET A 25 0.18 -7.14 -0.11
C MET A 25 0.85 -8.26 -0.93
N PRO A 26 0.37 -8.48 -2.17
CA PRO A 26 1.03 -9.36 -3.13
C PRO A 26 2.45 -8.87 -3.43
N ILE A 27 3.38 -9.81 -3.59
CA ILE A 27 4.74 -9.54 -4.04
C ILE A 27 4.71 -9.25 -5.55
N GLY A 28 5.42 -8.21 -5.98
CA GLY A 28 5.59 -7.85 -7.38
C GLY A 28 4.43 -7.04 -7.98
N GLU A 29 3.35 -6.81 -7.25
CA GLU A 29 2.21 -6.03 -7.72
C GLU A 29 2.13 -4.67 -7.01
N PRO A 30 2.14 -3.55 -7.76
CA PRO A 30 2.00 -2.22 -7.18
C PRO A 30 0.56 -1.98 -6.73
N VAL A 31 0.38 -1.59 -5.46
CA VAL A 31 -0.93 -1.26 -4.89
C VAL A 31 -1.03 0.24 -4.67
N ARG A 32 -2.14 0.82 -5.13
CA ARG A 32 -2.43 2.26 -5.03
C ARG A 32 -3.27 2.57 -3.80
N PHE A 33 -2.90 3.63 -3.09
CA PHE A 33 -3.57 4.14 -1.90
C PHE A 33 -3.90 5.62 -2.06
N GLU A 34 -5.03 6.04 -1.49
CA GLU A 34 -5.41 7.45 -1.40
C GLU A 34 -5.11 7.96 0.01
N ALA A 35 -4.31 9.02 0.14
CA ALA A 35 -3.89 9.52 1.45
C ALA A 35 -5.06 10.02 2.30
N LYS A 36 -6.13 10.48 1.66
CA LYS A 36 -7.39 10.88 2.32
C LYS A 36 -8.05 9.72 3.06
N GLU A 37 -7.94 8.50 2.53
CA GLU A 37 -8.58 7.31 3.10
C GLU A 37 -7.62 6.51 3.98
N CYS A 38 -6.34 6.42 3.59
CA CYS A 38 -5.35 5.54 4.19
C CYS A 38 -4.36 6.24 5.13
N GLY A 39 -4.42 7.57 5.23
CA GLY A 39 -3.44 8.38 5.95
C GLY A 39 -2.24 8.79 5.08
N PRO A 40 -1.31 9.60 5.63
CA PRO A 40 -0.26 10.21 4.84
C PRO A 40 0.79 9.18 4.37
N MET A 41 1.35 9.42 3.18
CA MET A 41 2.44 8.62 2.58
C MET A 41 3.64 8.44 3.52
N SER A 42 3.94 9.42 4.37
CA SER A 42 5.04 9.33 5.35
C SER A 42 4.85 8.17 6.33
N SER A 43 3.61 7.91 6.78
CA SER A 43 3.30 6.76 7.63
C SER A 43 3.52 5.44 6.91
N ALA A 44 3.15 5.37 5.62
CA ALA A 44 3.40 4.21 4.78
C ALA A 44 4.91 3.93 4.61
N ARG A 45 5.70 4.97 4.32
CA ARG A 45 7.17 4.87 4.23
C ARG A 45 7.79 4.40 5.54
N SER A 46 7.36 4.95 6.68
CA SER A 46 7.87 4.51 7.97
C SER A 46 7.51 3.06 8.28
N ALA A 47 6.31 2.60 7.92
CA ALA A 47 5.90 1.22 8.11
C ALA A 47 6.70 0.25 7.21
N ALA A 48 6.82 0.58 5.92
CA ALA A 48 7.63 -0.16 4.97
C ALA A 48 9.10 -0.26 5.40
N SER A 49 9.68 0.84 5.89
CA SER A 49 11.05 0.84 6.43
C SER A 49 11.22 -0.06 7.64
N ARG A 50 10.25 -0.09 8.57
CA ARG A 50 10.28 -1.01 9.72
C ARG A 50 10.22 -2.47 9.30
N LEU A 51 9.38 -2.80 8.32
CA LEU A 51 9.28 -4.16 7.78
C LEU A 51 10.56 -4.58 7.03
N ALA A 52 11.19 -3.65 6.30
CA ALA A 52 12.48 -3.91 5.69
C ALA A 52 13.57 -4.22 6.74
N GLN A 53 13.57 -3.50 7.86
CA GLN A 53 14.52 -3.72 8.97
C GLN A 53 14.31 -5.07 9.69
N THR A 54 13.10 -5.63 9.66
CA THR A 54 12.83 -6.99 10.20
C THR A 54 13.12 -8.10 9.19
N GLY A 55 13.51 -7.76 7.96
CA GLY A 55 13.74 -8.72 6.88
C GLY A 55 12.46 -9.23 6.22
N GLU A 56 11.32 -8.57 6.42
CA GLU A 56 10.02 -8.96 5.87
C GLU A 56 9.80 -8.53 4.41
N GLY A 57 10.87 -8.14 3.72
CA GLY A 57 10.86 -7.82 2.29
C GLY A 57 11.44 -6.46 1.96
N GLU A 58 11.68 -6.24 0.67
CA GLU A 58 12.02 -4.93 0.12
C GLU A 58 10.77 -4.18 -0.32
N TRP A 59 10.71 -2.88 -0.03
CA TRP A 59 9.53 -2.06 -0.28
C TRP A 59 9.91 -0.80 -1.04
N ASP A 60 9.07 -0.40 -1.99
CA ASP A 60 9.15 0.89 -2.68
C ASP A 60 7.85 1.67 -2.48
N VAL A 61 7.97 2.97 -2.25
CA VAL A 61 6.84 3.86 -1.95
C VAL A 61 6.99 5.16 -2.73
N THR A 62 6.20 5.30 -3.79
CA THR A 62 6.25 6.40 -4.75
C THR A 62 4.92 7.18 -4.81
N SER A 63 4.97 8.39 -5.36
CA SER A 63 3.79 9.24 -5.58
C SER A 63 4.12 10.26 -6.67
N ASP A 64 3.16 10.54 -7.55
CA ASP A 64 3.28 11.50 -8.65
C ASP A 64 2.48 12.79 -8.42
N ASP A 65 1.70 12.87 -7.33
CA ASP A 65 0.75 13.95 -7.05
C ASP A 65 0.96 14.57 -5.67
N ASN A 66 2.22 14.70 -5.26
CA ASN A 66 2.63 15.26 -3.96
C ASN A 66 2.05 14.51 -2.75
N GLY A 67 1.84 13.19 -2.88
CA GLY A 67 1.38 12.34 -1.80
C GLY A 67 -0.14 12.31 -1.60
N VAL A 68 -0.93 12.85 -2.53
CA VAL A 68 -2.40 12.73 -2.53
C VAL A 68 -2.80 11.26 -2.80
N THR A 69 -2.12 10.64 -3.75
CA THR A 69 -2.11 9.20 -3.97
C THR A 69 -0.68 8.67 -3.92
N PHE A 70 -0.50 7.49 -3.35
CA PHE A 70 0.80 6.85 -3.31
C PHE A 70 0.69 5.38 -3.69
N ILE A 71 1.76 4.87 -4.28
CA ILE A 71 1.87 3.49 -4.73
C ILE A 71 2.89 2.82 -3.84
N ILE A 72 2.55 1.62 -3.36
CA ILE A 72 3.49 0.76 -2.65
C ILE A 72 3.71 -0.49 -3.50
N LEU A 73 4.98 -0.87 -3.65
CA LEU A 73 5.38 -2.12 -4.26
C LEU A 73 6.18 -2.94 -3.25
N ARG A 74 5.73 -4.17 -2.99
CA ARG A 74 6.53 -5.17 -2.29
C ARG A 74 7.37 -5.91 -3.31
N LYS A 75 8.70 -5.83 -3.22
CA LYS A 75 9.62 -6.44 -4.17
C LYS A 75 9.96 -7.90 -3.82
N SER A 76 9.97 -8.25 -2.53
CA SER A 76 10.32 -9.59 -2.03
C SER A 76 9.58 -9.98 -0.75
#